data_AF-A0A9X1PZT1-F1
#
_entry.id   AF-A0A9X1PZT1-F1
#
_cell.length_a   1.000
_cell.length_b   1.000
_cell.length_c   1.000
_cell.angle_alpha   90.00
_cell.angle_beta   90.00
_cell.angle_gamma   90.00
#
_symmetry.space_group_name_H-M   'P 1'
#
loop_
_entity.id
_entity.type
_entity.pdbx_description
1 polymer ?
#
loop_
_entity_poly.entity_id
_entity_poly.type
_entity_poly.pdbx_seq_one_letter_code
_entity_poly.pdbx_strand_id
1 'polypeptide(L)'
;MTEYIVEPPQDLPLSPKVKALRKAYEDARARLDQYRQDNSRYAPKRTLNALDQYVYHVPAVREAEKELRKQEIEAAASGKPLPDSNAVLHPIEAKVDEYKRMVPALEALVSKAQQEYAEGIKAELVPMGLKEAAKAAKAREDWERLYKAAMEAKATLERHTGLFTWCVSAGEMDTRPRYGHSQGDNLEHWQLTEDGKLTFEASQGLDYLGWIVKVPGLIEPNPNQPVTEEFNHNPKPQHFLAKADGFANWEH
;
A
#
# COMPACT_ATOMS: atom_id res chain seq x y z
N MET A 1 -22.80 -1.66 -19.61
CA MET A 1 -21.33 -1.62 -19.47
C MET A 1 -21.02 -1.60 -17.99
N THR A 2 -20.18 -2.53 -17.53
CA THR A 2 -19.77 -2.66 -16.12
C THR A 2 -18.94 -1.46 -15.68
N GLU A 3 -19.44 -0.69 -14.71
CA GLU A 3 -18.80 0.53 -14.19
C GLU A 3 -17.84 0.29 -13.01
N TYR A 4 -17.40 -0.95 -12.78
CA TYR A 4 -16.34 -1.23 -11.81
C TYR A 4 -15.10 -1.77 -12.51
N ILE A 5 -14.03 -0.98 -12.45
CA ILE A 5 -12.72 -1.29 -13.03
C ILE A 5 -11.99 -2.38 -12.20
N VAL A 6 -12.35 -2.52 -10.93
CA VAL A 6 -11.74 -3.46 -9.97
C VAL A 6 -12.84 -4.04 -9.08
N GLU A 7 -12.79 -5.35 -8.78
CA GLU A 7 -13.70 -5.95 -7.79
C GLU A 7 -13.50 -5.30 -6.41
N PRO A 8 -14.58 -5.08 -5.64
CA PRO A 8 -14.45 -4.56 -4.28
C PRO A 8 -13.62 -5.53 -3.41
N PRO A 9 -12.83 -5.00 -2.45
CA PRO A 9 -12.03 -5.81 -1.54
C PRO A 9 -12.88 -6.86 -0.81
N GLN A 10 -12.32 -8.05 -0.58
CA GLN A 10 -13.05 -9.17 0.07
C GLN A 10 -13.48 -8.84 1.51
N ASP A 11 -12.74 -7.97 2.18
CA ASP A 11 -12.93 -7.50 3.55
C ASP A 11 -13.88 -6.29 3.66
N LEU A 12 -14.36 -5.75 2.53
CA LEU A 12 -15.36 -4.69 2.56
C LEU A 12 -16.63 -5.20 3.27
N PRO A 13 -17.15 -4.47 4.29
CA PRO A 13 -18.27 -4.93 5.11
C PRO A 13 -19.61 -4.80 4.36
N LEU A 14 -19.76 -5.59 3.29
CA LEU A 14 -20.96 -5.65 2.47
C LEU A 14 -22.11 -6.31 3.24
N SER A 15 -23.33 -5.83 3.01
CA SER A 15 -24.52 -6.39 3.64
C SER A 15 -24.78 -7.84 3.16
N PRO A 16 -25.56 -8.63 3.93
CA PRO A 16 -26.00 -9.94 3.49
C PRO A 16 -26.72 -9.92 2.13
N LYS A 17 -27.42 -8.83 1.80
CA LYS A 17 -28.12 -8.67 0.52
C LYS A 17 -27.15 -8.61 -0.65
N VAL A 18 -26.10 -7.78 -0.56
CA VAL A 18 -25.10 -7.67 -1.63
C VAL A 18 -24.25 -8.94 -1.74
N LYS A 19 -23.96 -9.61 -0.62
CA LYS A 19 -23.32 -10.94 -0.64
C LYS A 19 -24.17 -11.99 -1.36
N ALA A 20 -25.49 -11.98 -1.17
CA ALA A 20 -26.39 -12.86 -1.90
C ALA A 20 -26.42 -12.54 -3.41
N LEU A 21 -26.39 -11.27 -3.79
CA LEU A 21 -26.31 -10.85 -5.21
C LEU A 21 -25.00 -11.29 -5.86
N ARG A 22 -23.86 -11.16 -5.14
CA ARG A 22 -22.56 -11.68 -5.59
C ARG A 22 -22.64 -13.17 -5.87
N LYS A 23 -23.17 -13.94 -4.92
CA LYS A 23 -23.35 -15.39 -5.06
C LYS A 23 -24.24 -15.73 -6.26
N ALA A 24 -25.35 -15.01 -6.45
CA ALA A 24 -26.24 -15.23 -7.59
C ALA A 24 -25.54 -14.97 -8.95
N TYR A 25 -24.68 -13.96 -9.01
CA TYR A 25 -23.84 -13.70 -10.19
C TYR A 25 -22.81 -14.81 -10.44
N GLU A 26 -22.10 -15.25 -9.39
CA GLU A 26 -21.13 -16.36 -9.46
C GLU A 26 -21.82 -17.67 -9.89
N ASP A 27 -22.97 -18.00 -9.30
CA ASP A 27 -23.76 -19.19 -9.62
C ASP A 27 -24.29 -19.14 -11.08
N ALA A 28 -24.73 -17.96 -11.56
CA ALA A 28 -25.17 -17.79 -12.95
C ALA A 28 -24.03 -18.00 -13.95
N ARG A 29 -22.82 -17.48 -13.63
CA ARG A 29 -21.63 -17.65 -14.45
C ARG A 29 -21.19 -19.11 -14.48
N ALA A 30 -21.12 -19.77 -13.32
CA ALA A 30 -20.81 -21.18 -13.22
C ALA A 30 -21.79 -22.03 -14.04
N ARG A 31 -23.09 -21.70 -14.01
CA ARG A 31 -24.11 -22.39 -14.82
C ARG A 31 -23.89 -22.22 -16.32
N LEU A 32 -23.52 -21.02 -16.79
CA LEU A 32 -23.18 -20.77 -18.20
C LEU A 32 -21.95 -21.58 -18.62
N ASP A 33 -20.89 -21.54 -17.82
CA ASP A 33 -19.62 -22.21 -18.11
C ASP A 33 -19.82 -23.74 -18.13
N GLN A 34 -20.52 -24.28 -17.14
CA GLN A 34 -20.88 -25.70 -17.08
C GLN A 34 -21.71 -26.12 -18.30
N TYR A 35 -22.74 -25.35 -18.66
CA TYR A 35 -23.57 -25.66 -19.83
C TYR A 35 -22.77 -25.68 -21.13
N ARG A 36 -21.86 -24.71 -21.32
CA ARG A 36 -20.96 -24.65 -22.48
C ARG A 36 -19.99 -25.84 -22.52
N GLN A 37 -19.48 -26.24 -21.36
CA GLN A 37 -18.58 -27.39 -21.25
C GLN A 37 -19.30 -28.70 -21.62
N ASP A 38 -20.45 -28.96 -21.00
CA ASP A 38 -21.25 -30.17 -21.20
C ASP A 38 -21.79 -30.29 -22.62
N ASN A 39 -22.06 -29.16 -23.28
CA ASN A 39 -22.63 -29.10 -24.62
C ASN A 39 -21.64 -28.62 -25.68
N SER A 40 -20.34 -28.67 -25.39
CA SER A 40 -19.27 -28.16 -26.26
C SER A 40 -19.26 -28.76 -27.68
N ARG A 41 -19.75 -30.00 -27.85
CA ARG A 41 -19.90 -30.65 -29.16
C ARG A 41 -20.95 -30.02 -30.07
N TYR A 42 -21.90 -29.30 -29.50
CA TYR A 42 -22.97 -28.59 -30.22
C TYR A 42 -22.61 -27.12 -30.51
N ALA A 43 -21.46 -26.66 -29.99
CA ALA A 43 -20.97 -25.32 -30.25
C ALA A 43 -20.42 -25.20 -31.69
N PRO A 44 -20.74 -24.11 -32.42
CA PRO A 44 -20.15 -23.86 -33.73
C PRO A 44 -18.65 -23.59 -33.60
N LYS A 45 -17.84 -24.34 -34.34
CA LYS A 45 -16.39 -24.16 -34.42
C LYS A 45 -16.02 -23.52 -35.75
N ARG A 46 -15.14 -22.53 -35.67
CA ARG A 46 -14.54 -21.87 -36.83
C ARG A 46 -13.31 -22.66 -37.27
N THR A 47 -13.30 -23.12 -38.51
CA THR A 47 -12.17 -23.82 -39.14
C THR A 47 -11.90 -23.28 -40.53
N LEU A 48 -10.67 -23.43 -41.01
CA LEU A 48 -10.31 -23.14 -42.39
C LEU A 48 -10.74 -24.30 -43.30
N ASN A 49 -11.32 -23.99 -44.44
CA ASN A 49 -11.55 -24.96 -45.52
C ASN A 49 -10.29 -25.09 -46.42
N ALA A 50 -10.36 -25.94 -47.44
CA ALA A 50 -9.26 -26.15 -48.40
C ALA A 50 -8.91 -24.93 -49.26
N LEU A 51 -9.72 -23.87 -49.19
CA LEU A 51 -9.52 -22.59 -49.88
C LEU A 51 -9.11 -21.47 -48.91
N ASP A 52 -8.64 -21.83 -47.71
CA ASP A 52 -8.28 -20.90 -46.63
C ASP A 52 -9.40 -19.93 -46.21
N GLN A 53 -10.67 -20.32 -46.43
CA GLN A 53 -11.83 -19.56 -45.98
C GLN A 53 -12.36 -20.10 -44.65
N TYR A 54 -12.76 -19.19 -43.77
CA TYR A 54 -13.37 -19.57 -42.51
C TYR A 54 -14.79 -20.11 -42.73
N VAL A 55 -15.00 -21.35 -42.30
CA VAL A 55 -16.31 -22.01 -42.29
C VAL A 55 -16.66 -22.38 -40.85
N TYR A 56 -17.90 -22.10 -40.47
CA TYR A 56 -18.46 -22.56 -39.21
C TYR A 56 -19.09 -23.93 -39.41
N HIS A 57 -18.71 -24.88 -38.56
CA HIS A 57 -19.35 -26.19 -38.53
C HIS A 57 -19.64 -26.58 -37.09
N VAL A 58 -20.67 -27.40 -36.89
CA VAL A 58 -20.97 -27.98 -35.58
C VAL A 58 -20.39 -29.39 -35.55
N PRO A 59 -19.47 -29.71 -34.61
CA PRO A 59 -18.84 -31.03 -34.53
C PRO A 59 -19.83 -32.19 -34.51
N ALA A 60 -20.87 -32.11 -33.68
CA ALA A 60 -21.87 -33.17 -33.56
C ALA A 60 -22.63 -33.44 -34.88
N VAL A 61 -22.96 -32.39 -35.65
CA VAL A 61 -23.62 -32.54 -36.96
C VAL A 61 -22.66 -33.21 -37.95
N ARG A 62 -21.40 -32.77 -37.99
CA ARG A 62 -20.39 -33.34 -38.89
C ARG A 62 -20.06 -34.80 -38.58
N GLU A 63 -20.04 -35.17 -37.29
CA GLU A 63 -19.87 -36.57 -36.87
C GLU A 63 -21.07 -37.41 -37.30
N ALA A 64 -22.28 -36.89 -37.15
CA ALA A 64 -23.50 -37.56 -37.58
C ALA A 64 -23.59 -37.75 -39.10
N GLU A 65 -23.25 -36.72 -39.88
CA GLU A 65 -23.17 -36.81 -41.34
C GLU A 65 -22.15 -37.87 -41.80
N LYS A 66 -21.00 -37.95 -41.12
CA LYS A 66 -19.99 -38.99 -41.41
C LYS A 66 -20.53 -40.38 -41.10
N GLU A 67 -21.23 -40.54 -39.98
CA GLU A 67 -21.78 -41.83 -39.58
C GLU A 67 -22.94 -42.26 -40.48
N LEU A 68 -23.84 -41.34 -40.83
CA LEU A 68 -24.89 -41.55 -41.82
C LEU A 68 -24.30 -42.01 -43.15
N ARG A 69 -23.25 -41.34 -43.64
CA ARG A 69 -22.58 -41.72 -44.89
C ARG A 69 -21.97 -43.12 -44.84
N LYS A 70 -21.44 -43.57 -43.70
CA LYS A 70 -20.97 -44.95 -43.54
C LYS A 70 -22.13 -45.94 -43.60
N GLN A 71 -23.22 -45.65 -42.89
CA GLN A 71 -24.43 -46.48 -42.89
C GLN A 71 -25.04 -46.58 -44.29
N GLU A 72 -25.04 -45.49 -45.07
CA GLU A 72 -25.47 -45.49 -46.47
C GLU A 72 -24.59 -46.36 -47.36
N ILE A 73 -23.26 -46.30 -47.20
CA ILE A 73 -22.31 -47.15 -47.94
C ILE A 73 -22.54 -48.62 -47.60
N GLU A 74 -22.74 -48.97 -46.33
CA GLU A 74 -23.02 -50.34 -45.89
C GLU A 74 -24.39 -50.85 -46.38
N ALA A 75 -25.42 -50.00 -46.34
CA ALA A 75 -26.74 -50.31 -46.87
C ALA A 75 -26.68 -50.56 -48.39
N ALA A 76 -25.96 -49.70 -49.12
CA ALA A 76 -25.74 -49.86 -50.56
C ALA A 76 -24.97 -51.13 -50.90
N ALA A 77 -23.91 -51.45 -50.14
CA ALA A 77 -23.12 -52.67 -50.34
C ALA A 77 -23.92 -53.96 -50.03
N SER A 78 -24.89 -53.89 -49.12
CA SER A 78 -25.73 -55.02 -48.72
C SER A 78 -27.09 -55.09 -49.43
N GLY A 79 -27.37 -54.17 -50.38
CA GLY A 79 -28.64 -54.09 -51.11
C GLY A 79 -29.84 -53.75 -50.22
N LYS A 80 -29.61 -53.16 -49.04
CA LYS A 80 -30.66 -52.74 -48.11
C LYS A 80 -31.13 -51.31 -48.42
N PRO A 81 -32.36 -50.93 -48.00
CA PRO A 81 -32.82 -49.55 -48.07
C PRO A 81 -31.85 -48.60 -47.34
N LEU A 82 -31.70 -47.38 -47.87
CA LEU A 82 -30.88 -46.36 -47.22
C LEU A 82 -31.48 -45.97 -45.86
N PRO A 83 -30.63 -45.67 -44.86
CA PRO A 83 -31.09 -45.16 -43.57
C PRO A 83 -31.82 -43.82 -43.73
N ASP A 84 -32.84 -43.58 -42.90
CA ASP A 84 -33.55 -42.30 -42.88
C ASP A 84 -32.65 -41.20 -42.29
N SER A 85 -32.22 -40.29 -43.16
CA SER A 85 -31.39 -39.14 -42.81
C SER A 85 -32.03 -38.29 -41.70
N ASN A 86 -33.35 -38.08 -41.75
CA ASN A 86 -34.03 -37.27 -40.73
C ASN A 86 -34.00 -37.95 -39.37
N ALA A 87 -34.17 -39.27 -39.31
CA ALA A 87 -34.10 -40.02 -38.06
C ALA A 87 -32.73 -39.89 -37.38
N VAL A 88 -31.65 -39.76 -38.15
CA VAL A 88 -30.27 -39.62 -37.64
C VAL A 88 -29.92 -38.17 -37.29
N LEU A 89 -30.24 -37.20 -38.17
CA LEU A 89 -29.78 -35.82 -38.03
C LEU A 89 -30.69 -34.96 -37.15
N HIS A 90 -32.02 -35.12 -37.24
CA HIS A 90 -32.97 -34.24 -36.55
C HIS A 90 -32.79 -34.19 -35.02
N PRO A 91 -32.50 -35.30 -34.30
CA PRO A 91 -32.23 -35.22 -32.86
C PRO A 91 -30.99 -34.37 -32.51
N ILE A 92 -30.00 -34.34 -33.40
CA ILE A 92 -28.76 -33.58 -33.21
C ILE A 92 -29.01 -32.11 -33.54
N GLU A 93 -29.70 -31.81 -34.63
CA GLU A 93 -30.13 -30.46 -34.99
C GLU A 93 -30.97 -29.83 -33.87
N ALA A 94 -31.92 -30.58 -33.29
CA ALA A 94 -32.71 -30.12 -32.15
C ALA A 94 -31.84 -29.74 -30.95
N LYS A 95 -30.76 -30.49 -30.66
CA LYS A 95 -29.80 -30.16 -29.60
C LYS A 95 -28.94 -28.95 -29.93
N VAL A 96 -28.58 -28.75 -31.19
CA VAL A 96 -27.90 -27.54 -31.66
C VAL A 96 -28.78 -26.31 -31.49
N ASP A 97 -30.07 -26.42 -31.81
CA ASP A 97 -31.02 -25.32 -31.66
C ASP A 97 -31.37 -25.03 -30.19
N GLU A 98 -31.37 -26.05 -29.33
CA GLU A 98 -31.38 -25.88 -27.88
C GLU A 98 -30.14 -25.11 -27.42
N TYR A 99 -28.94 -25.51 -27.85
CA TYR A 99 -27.69 -24.83 -27.51
C TYR A 99 -27.68 -23.35 -27.93
N LYS A 100 -28.07 -23.06 -29.18
CA LYS A 100 -28.16 -21.70 -29.73
C LYS A 100 -29.12 -20.80 -28.98
N ARG A 101 -30.18 -21.34 -28.37
CA ARG A 101 -31.15 -20.57 -27.56
C ARG A 101 -30.73 -20.46 -26.10
N MET A 102 -30.19 -21.53 -25.53
CA MET A 102 -29.84 -21.61 -24.12
C MET A 102 -28.62 -20.76 -23.78
N VAL A 103 -27.59 -20.74 -24.64
CA VAL A 103 -26.37 -19.94 -24.37
C VAL A 103 -26.70 -18.44 -24.26
N PRO A 104 -27.39 -17.80 -25.20
CA PRO A 104 -27.80 -16.40 -25.05
C PRO A 104 -28.71 -16.15 -23.85
N ALA A 105 -29.60 -17.09 -23.51
CA ALA A 105 -30.47 -16.95 -22.33
C ALA A 105 -29.66 -16.97 -21.01
N LEU A 106 -28.65 -17.84 -20.92
CA LEU A 106 -27.73 -17.90 -19.79
C LEU A 106 -26.80 -16.68 -19.75
N GLU A 107 -26.32 -16.19 -20.90
CA GLU A 107 -25.57 -14.92 -20.99
C GLU A 107 -26.40 -13.73 -20.51
N ALA A 108 -27.67 -13.65 -20.90
CA ALA A 108 -28.60 -12.62 -20.44
C ALA A 108 -28.84 -12.71 -18.92
N LEU A 109 -28.94 -13.93 -18.37
CA LEU A 109 -29.04 -14.16 -16.94
C LEU A 109 -27.79 -13.66 -16.19
N VAL A 110 -26.60 -13.98 -16.70
CA VAL A 110 -25.33 -13.50 -16.14
C VAL A 110 -25.27 -11.97 -16.16
N SER A 111 -25.60 -11.35 -17.31
CA SER A 111 -25.62 -9.90 -17.46
C SER A 111 -26.58 -9.23 -16.47
N LYS A 112 -27.79 -9.78 -16.30
CA LYS A 112 -28.77 -9.30 -15.34
C LYS A 112 -28.26 -9.42 -13.90
N ALA A 113 -27.75 -10.58 -13.50
CA ALA A 113 -27.22 -10.80 -12.15
C ALA A 113 -26.01 -9.89 -11.87
N GLN A 114 -25.16 -9.65 -12.87
CA GLN A 114 -24.04 -8.73 -12.78
C GLN A 114 -24.51 -7.28 -12.57
N GLN A 115 -25.54 -6.85 -13.29
CA GLN A 115 -26.10 -5.50 -13.13
C GLN A 115 -26.72 -5.32 -11.74
N GLU A 116 -27.52 -6.29 -11.28
CA GLU A 116 -28.13 -6.25 -9.95
C GLU A 116 -27.07 -6.20 -8.84
N TYR A 117 -26.01 -7.00 -8.97
CA TYR A 117 -24.87 -6.95 -8.05
C TYR A 117 -24.17 -5.59 -8.07
N ALA A 118 -23.89 -5.04 -9.25
CA ALA A 118 -23.23 -3.75 -9.39
C ALA A 118 -24.05 -2.61 -8.76
N GLU A 119 -25.36 -2.57 -9.01
CA GLU A 119 -26.28 -1.61 -8.41
C GLU A 119 -26.38 -1.78 -6.89
N GLY A 120 -26.42 -3.03 -6.41
CA GLY A 120 -26.38 -3.35 -4.99
C GLY A 120 -25.13 -2.81 -4.29
N ILE A 121 -23.95 -2.98 -4.90
CA ILE A 121 -22.71 -2.41 -4.37
C ILE A 121 -22.77 -0.88 -4.37
N LYS A 122 -23.24 -0.23 -5.46
CA LYS A 122 -23.29 1.25 -5.54
C LYS A 122 -24.10 1.84 -4.39
N ALA A 123 -25.23 1.21 -4.08
CA ALA A 123 -26.12 1.62 -3.01
C ALA A 123 -25.45 1.54 -1.62
N GLU A 124 -24.50 0.65 -1.41
CA GLU A 124 -23.76 0.52 -0.14
C GLU A 124 -22.51 1.39 -0.08
N LEU A 125 -21.83 1.63 -1.21
CA LEU A 125 -20.61 2.42 -1.25
C LEU A 125 -20.85 3.89 -0.89
N VAL A 126 -21.96 4.49 -1.33
CA VAL A 126 -22.28 5.89 -1.03
C VAL A 126 -22.37 6.15 0.49
N PRO A 127 -23.21 5.44 1.27
CA PRO A 127 -23.29 5.67 2.71
C PRO A 127 -21.99 5.29 3.44
N MET A 128 -21.26 4.26 3.00
CA MET A 128 -19.95 3.93 3.56
C MET A 128 -18.94 5.06 3.33
N GLY A 129 -18.83 5.56 2.10
CA GLY A 129 -17.94 6.66 1.74
C GLY A 129 -18.25 7.94 2.52
N LEU A 130 -19.53 8.30 2.67
CA LEU A 130 -19.94 9.44 3.48
C LEU A 130 -19.58 9.27 4.96
N LYS A 131 -19.72 8.06 5.52
CA LYS A 131 -19.34 7.76 6.91
C LYS A 131 -17.84 7.91 7.13
N GLU A 132 -17.01 7.36 6.23
CA GLU A 132 -15.56 7.48 6.34
C GLU A 132 -15.07 8.92 6.07
N ALA A 133 -15.71 9.64 5.15
CA ALA A 133 -15.43 11.06 4.93
C ALA A 133 -15.71 11.90 6.20
N ALA A 134 -16.81 11.63 6.92
CA ALA A 134 -17.12 12.31 8.17
C ALA A 134 -16.08 12.01 9.27
N LYS A 135 -15.60 10.77 9.37
CA LYS A 135 -14.51 10.43 10.31
C LYS A 135 -13.20 11.13 9.94
N ALA A 136 -12.87 11.18 8.65
CA ALA A 136 -11.68 11.86 8.16
C ALA A 136 -11.74 13.37 8.45
N ALA A 137 -12.91 14.00 8.28
CA ALA A 137 -13.12 15.41 8.62
C ALA A 137 -12.85 15.67 10.11
N LYS A 138 -13.39 14.83 11.02
CA LYS A 138 -13.13 14.94 12.46
C LYS A 138 -11.65 14.74 12.80
N ALA A 139 -11.01 13.72 12.21
CA ALA A 139 -9.60 13.46 12.43
C ALA A 139 -8.71 14.63 11.97
N ARG A 140 -9.09 15.29 10.87
CA ARG A 140 -8.43 16.51 10.41
C ARG A 140 -8.58 17.65 11.41
N GLU A 141 -9.78 17.91 11.92
CA GLU A 141 -10.02 18.94 12.93
C GLU A 141 -9.19 18.70 14.20
N ASP A 142 -9.15 17.45 14.69
CA ASP A 142 -8.35 17.06 15.84
C ASP A 142 -6.84 17.24 15.58
N TRP A 143 -6.37 16.87 14.38
CA TRP A 143 -4.98 17.09 13.96
C TRP A 143 -4.64 18.58 13.91
N GLU A 144 -5.48 19.43 13.29
CA GLU A 144 -5.25 20.87 13.20
C GLU A 144 -5.17 21.52 14.60
N ARG A 145 -6.04 21.09 15.53
CA ARG A 145 -6.02 21.57 16.92
C ARG A 145 -4.72 21.16 17.64
N LEU A 146 -4.35 19.88 17.55
CA LEU A 146 -3.13 19.38 18.22
C LEU A 146 -1.87 19.98 17.62
N TYR A 147 -1.85 20.17 16.30
CA TYR A 147 -0.74 20.82 15.61
C TYR A 147 -0.56 22.27 16.07
N LYS A 148 -1.64 23.05 16.16
CA LYS A 148 -1.57 24.43 16.70
C LYS A 148 -1.06 24.44 18.14
N ALA A 149 -1.59 23.58 19.00
CA ALA A 149 -1.14 23.47 20.40
C ALA A 149 0.34 23.08 20.49
N ALA A 150 0.80 22.16 19.64
CA ALA A 150 2.22 21.77 19.57
C ALA A 150 3.11 22.93 19.12
N MET A 151 2.68 23.73 18.14
CA MET A 151 3.42 24.91 17.69
C MET A 151 3.49 26.00 18.76
N GLU A 152 2.40 26.24 19.50
CA GLU A 152 2.37 27.18 20.62
C GLU A 152 3.26 26.71 21.77
N ALA A 153 3.21 25.42 22.11
CA ALA A 153 4.09 24.81 23.11
C ALA A 153 5.56 24.89 22.70
N LYS A 154 5.88 24.61 21.42
CA LYS A 154 7.23 24.76 20.86
C LYS A 154 7.72 26.21 20.98
N ALA A 155 6.91 27.19 20.56
CA ALA A 155 7.28 28.60 20.66
C ALA A 155 7.52 29.05 22.11
N THR A 156 6.71 28.54 23.05
CA THR A 156 6.87 28.81 24.48
C THR A 156 8.18 28.21 25.00
N LEU A 157 8.48 26.96 24.63
CA LEU A 157 9.70 26.27 25.01
C LEU A 157 10.94 26.99 24.44
N GLU A 158 10.93 27.37 23.16
CA GLU A 158 11.99 28.15 22.52
C GLU A 158 12.25 29.49 23.20
N ARG A 159 11.18 30.19 23.61
CA ARG A 159 11.30 31.44 24.36
C ARG A 159 12.00 31.23 25.70
N HIS A 160 11.53 30.26 26.49
CA HIS A 160 12.08 30.05 27.84
C HIS A 160 13.49 29.47 27.83
N THR A 161 13.82 28.65 26.85
CA THR A 161 15.16 28.10 26.67
C THR A 161 16.13 29.18 26.18
N GLY A 162 15.70 30.12 25.33
CA GLY A 162 16.45 31.34 25.01
C GLY A 162 16.71 32.21 26.25
N LEU A 163 15.69 32.43 27.09
CA LEU A 163 15.86 33.16 28.36
C LEU A 163 16.83 32.47 29.31
N PHE A 164 16.75 31.15 29.45
CA PHE A 164 17.72 30.39 30.25
C PHE A 164 19.13 30.52 29.67
N THR A 165 19.28 30.45 28.34
CA THR A 165 20.58 30.64 27.66
C THR A 165 21.16 32.02 27.96
N TRP A 166 20.33 33.05 27.93
CA TRP A 166 20.72 34.40 28.32
C TRP A 166 21.20 34.46 29.77
N CYS A 167 20.47 33.83 30.70
CA CYS A 167 20.89 33.77 32.09
C CYS A 167 22.22 33.00 32.28
N VAL A 168 22.35 31.81 31.69
CA VAL A 168 23.52 30.95 31.91
C VAL A 168 24.79 31.53 31.30
N SER A 169 24.65 32.27 30.19
CA SER A 169 25.75 32.95 29.50
C SER A 169 26.05 34.35 30.02
N ALA A 170 25.39 34.79 31.10
CA ALA A 170 25.48 36.16 31.61
C ALA A 170 25.17 37.24 30.53
N GLY A 171 24.25 36.92 29.61
CA GLY A 171 23.76 37.81 28.57
C GLY A 171 24.55 37.81 27.27
N GLU A 172 25.53 36.92 27.10
CA GLU A 172 26.32 36.83 25.87
C GLU A 172 25.60 36.12 24.73
N MET A 173 24.57 35.33 25.04
CA MET A 173 23.75 34.62 24.06
C MET A 173 22.26 34.85 24.35
N ASP A 174 21.48 35.13 23.32
CA ASP A 174 20.03 35.36 23.41
C ASP A 174 19.19 34.23 22.77
N THR A 175 19.87 33.26 22.16
CA THR A 175 19.27 32.09 21.51
C THR A 175 19.92 30.81 22.02
N ARG A 176 19.10 29.79 22.23
CA ARG A 176 19.58 28.45 22.63
C ARG A 176 20.59 27.90 21.62
N PRO A 177 21.56 27.08 22.06
CA PRO A 177 22.46 26.39 21.15
C PRO A 177 21.64 25.59 20.11
N ARG A 178 22.03 25.71 18.83
CA ARG A 178 21.34 25.06 17.70
C ARG A 178 21.97 23.72 17.29
N TYR A 179 23.08 23.36 17.93
CA TYR A 179 23.88 22.17 17.62
C TYR A 179 23.84 21.21 18.81
N GLY A 180 23.89 19.90 18.53
CA GLY A 180 23.85 18.79 19.49
C GLY A 180 23.61 17.45 18.78
N HIS A 181 23.57 16.35 19.51
CA HIS A 181 23.62 14.98 18.96
C HIS A 181 22.30 14.43 18.38
N SER A 182 21.23 15.23 18.28
CA SER A 182 19.89 14.80 17.84
C SER A 182 19.43 15.53 16.56
N GLN A 183 18.62 14.85 15.73
CA GLN A 183 18.17 15.36 14.42
C GLN A 183 16.92 16.28 14.47
N GLY A 184 16.40 16.62 15.65
CA GLY A 184 15.20 17.45 15.74
C GLY A 184 15.21 18.38 16.95
N ASP A 185 15.74 19.60 16.78
CA ASP A 185 15.57 20.70 17.76
C ASP A 185 15.72 20.25 19.24
N ASN A 186 16.95 19.88 19.66
CA ASN A 186 17.43 19.23 20.92
C ASN A 186 16.72 19.43 22.30
N LEU A 187 15.64 20.22 22.40
CA LEU A 187 14.89 20.52 23.62
C LEU A 187 14.15 19.32 24.22
N GLU A 188 14.04 18.20 23.52
CA GLU A 188 13.65 16.92 24.09
C GLU A 188 14.60 16.45 25.20
N HIS A 189 15.85 16.94 25.19
CA HIS A 189 16.82 16.71 26.27
C HIS A 189 16.61 17.63 27.48
N TRP A 190 15.65 18.56 27.46
CA TRP A 190 15.43 19.49 28.56
C TRP A 190 14.91 18.77 29.81
N GLN A 191 15.82 18.51 30.75
CA GLN A 191 15.54 17.82 31.98
C GLN A 191 16.10 18.60 33.16
N LEU A 192 15.24 18.82 34.16
CA LEU A 192 15.60 19.50 35.39
C LEU A 192 15.78 18.50 36.53
N THR A 193 16.68 18.83 37.43
CA THR A 193 16.82 18.27 38.78
C THR A 193 15.64 18.71 39.66
N GLU A 194 15.44 18.05 40.81
CA GLU A 194 14.35 18.41 41.74
C GLU A 194 14.46 19.84 42.29
N ASP A 195 15.68 20.38 42.41
CA ASP A 195 15.96 21.75 42.82
C ASP A 195 15.92 22.76 41.65
N GLY A 196 15.52 22.32 40.45
CA GLY A 196 15.23 23.19 39.31
C GLY A 196 16.43 23.56 38.43
N LYS A 197 17.59 22.93 38.63
CA LYS A 197 18.77 23.11 37.75
C LYS A 197 18.67 22.21 36.52
N LEU A 198 19.25 22.62 35.40
CA LEU A 198 19.41 21.74 34.24
C LEU A 198 20.34 20.58 34.61
N THR A 199 19.94 19.34 34.35
CA THR A 199 20.81 18.17 34.63
C THR A 199 22.11 18.23 33.80
N PHE A 200 23.16 17.57 34.29
CA PHE A 200 24.42 17.53 33.57
C PHE A 200 24.26 16.85 32.19
N GLU A 201 23.53 15.74 32.13
CA GLU A 201 23.25 15.02 30.87
C GLU A 201 22.48 15.88 29.86
N ALA A 202 21.44 16.59 30.33
CA ALA A 202 20.71 17.55 29.50
C ALA A 202 21.62 18.66 28.97
N SER A 203 22.52 19.18 29.80
CA SER A 203 23.46 20.23 29.39
C SER A 203 24.37 19.77 28.24
N GLN A 204 24.80 18.51 28.24
CA GLN A 204 25.60 17.92 27.16
C GLN A 204 24.75 17.72 25.90
N GLY A 205 23.54 17.15 26.04
CA GLY A 205 22.63 16.93 24.92
C GLY A 205 22.17 18.24 24.23
N LEU A 206 22.12 19.32 25.01
CA LEU A 206 21.76 20.68 24.56
C LEU A 206 22.96 21.57 24.21
N ASP A 207 24.19 21.05 24.31
CA ASP A 207 25.45 21.75 24.01
C ASP A 207 25.72 23.01 24.87
N TYR A 208 25.25 23.04 26.12
CA TYR A 208 25.64 24.04 27.13
C TYR A 208 27.03 23.70 27.70
N LEU A 209 28.08 23.91 26.90
CA LEU A 209 29.46 23.64 27.27
C LEU A 209 30.10 24.77 28.09
N GLY A 210 31.26 24.50 28.69
CA GLY A 210 31.94 25.39 29.64
C GLY A 210 32.31 26.79 29.12
N TRP A 211 32.30 27.03 27.80
CA TRP A 211 32.50 28.36 27.23
C TRP A 211 31.20 29.19 27.17
N ILE A 212 30.03 28.52 27.19
CA ILE A 212 28.69 29.15 27.25
C ILE A 212 28.30 29.42 28.70
N VAL A 213 28.67 28.55 29.63
CA VAL A 213 28.23 28.59 31.03
C VAL A 213 29.09 29.54 31.85
N LYS A 214 28.57 30.74 32.12
CA LYS A 214 29.26 31.81 32.89
C LYS A 214 28.66 32.05 34.26
N VAL A 215 27.38 31.71 34.44
CA VAL A 215 26.69 31.80 35.74
C VAL A 215 26.67 30.41 36.40
N PRO A 216 27.44 30.18 37.48
CA PRO A 216 27.46 28.89 38.16
C PRO A 216 26.14 28.62 38.90
N GLY A 217 25.81 27.34 39.08
CA GLY A 217 24.66 26.91 39.90
C GLY A 217 23.32 26.78 39.16
N LEU A 218 23.27 27.08 37.85
CA LEU A 218 22.07 26.87 37.00
C LEU A 218 22.05 25.51 36.29
N ILE A 219 23.21 24.85 36.23
CA ILE A 219 23.40 23.50 35.70
C ILE A 219 23.98 22.63 36.83
N GLU A 220 23.49 21.40 36.93
CA GLU A 220 24.03 20.38 37.83
C GLU A 220 25.53 20.18 37.59
N PRO A 221 26.36 20.11 38.64
CA PRO A 221 27.79 19.91 38.48
C PRO A 221 28.08 18.57 37.79
N ASN A 222 29.15 18.54 36.99
CA ASN A 222 29.62 17.30 36.37
C ASN A 222 29.87 16.24 37.46
N PRO A 223 29.18 15.08 37.43
CA PRO A 223 29.36 14.02 38.42
C PRO A 223 30.75 13.35 38.32
N ASN A 224 31.43 13.49 37.18
CA ASN A 224 32.77 12.99 36.92
C ASN A 224 33.73 14.16 36.69
N GLN A 225 33.94 14.99 37.72
CA GLN A 225 34.99 16.02 37.64
C GLN A 225 36.35 15.36 37.38
N PRO A 226 37.11 15.80 36.36
CA PRO A 226 38.49 15.35 36.24
C PRO A 226 39.24 15.78 37.49
N VAL A 227 39.92 14.82 38.14
CA VAL A 227 40.78 15.09 39.28
C VAL A 227 41.86 16.06 38.79
N THR A 228 41.85 17.29 39.27
CA THR A 228 42.94 18.22 39.02
C THR A 228 44.14 17.71 39.80
N GLU A 229 45.05 17.00 39.15
CA GLU A 229 46.43 16.94 39.62
C GLU A 229 46.95 18.38 39.62
N GLU A 230 47.30 18.89 40.80
CA GLU A 230 48.02 20.16 40.93
C GLU A 230 49.30 20.06 40.10
N PHE A 231 49.30 20.71 38.93
CA PHE A 231 50.49 20.88 38.11
C PHE A 231 51.45 21.78 38.89
N ASN A 232 52.27 21.15 39.73
CA ASN A 232 53.28 21.81 40.54
C ASN A 232 54.39 22.28 39.60
N HIS A 233 54.21 23.46 38.99
CA HIS A 233 55.26 24.13 38.24
C HIS A 233 56.38 24.48 39.23
N ASN A 234 57.39 23.60 39.30
CA ASN A 234 58.67 23.93 39.89
C ASN A 234 59.60 24.37 38.74
N PRO A 235 59.59 25.65 38.33
CA PRO A 235 60.45 26.11 37.25
C PRO A 235 61.89 26.07 37.73
N LYS A 236 62.65 25.05 37.33
CA LYS A 236 64.10 25.17 37.29
C LYS A 236 64.43 26.04 36.09
N PRO A 237 65.02 27.24 36.25
CA PRO A 237 65.43 28.04 35.11
C PRO A 237 66.52 27.28 34.34
N GLN A 238 66.22 26.84 33.12
CA GLN A 238 67.24 26.40 32.18
C GLN A 238 67.89 27.65 31.59
N HIS A 239 69.13 27.94 31.99
CA HIS A 239 69.96 28.91 31.29
C HIS A 239 70.28 28.37 29.90
N PHE A 240 69.70 28.96 28.86
CA PHE A 240 70.09 28.71 27.48
C PHE A 240 71.35 29.51 27.15
N LEU A 241 72.49 28.83 27.09
CA LEU A 241 73.65 29.31 26.34
C LEU A 241 73.37 29.08 24.86
N ALA A 242 73.09 30.15 24.12
CA ALA A 242 72.92 30.07 22.67
C ALA A 242 74.24 29.64 22.02
N LYS A 243 74.28 28.42 21.47
CA LYS A 243 75.26 28.06 20.45
C LYS A 243 74.66 28.41 19.10
N ALA A 244 75.42 29.17 18.31
CA ALA A 244 75.04 29.63 16.99
C ALA A 244 75.12 28.47 16.00
N ASP A 245 74.01 27.77 15.79
CA ASP A 245 73.96 26.79 14.71
C ASP A 245 73.25 27.41 13.51
N GLY A 246 74.06 27.71 12.49
CA GLY A 246 73.57 28.05 11.18
C GLY A 246 72.73 26.91 10.64
N PHE A 247 71.51 27.26 10.24
CA PHE A 247 70.64 26.58 9.29
C PHE A 247 70.61 25.05 9.37
N ALA A 248 69.55 24.50 9.97
CA ALA A 248 68.69 23.56 9.24
C ALA A 248 67.42 23.22 10.03
N ASN A 249 66.32 23.22 9.26
CA ASN A 249 65.09 22.47 9.42
C ASN A 249 63.95 23.15 10.20
N TRP A 250 63.05 23.66 9.37
CA TRP A 250 61.68 24.04 9.64
C TRP A 250 60.84 22.79 9.95
N GLU A 251 59.73 22.98 10.67
CA GLU A 251 58.40 22.63 10.15
C GLU A 251 57.30 23.30 10.99
N HIS A 252 56.65 24.32 10.40
CA HIS A 252 55.21 24.41 10.18
C HIS A 252 54.96 25.31 8.96
#